data_AF-A0AA38XWK1-F1
#
_entry.id   AF-A0AA38XWK1-F1
#
_cell.length_a   1.000
_cell.length_b   1.000
_cell.length_c   1.000
_cell.angle_alpha   90.00
_cell.angle_beta   90.00
_cell.angle_gamma   90.00
#
_symmetry.space_group_name_H-M   'P 1'
#
loop_
_entity.id
_entity.type
_entity.pdbx_description
1 polymer ?
#
loop_
_entity_poly.entity_id
_entity_poly.type
_entity_poly.pdbx_seq_one_letter_code
_entity_poly.pdbx_strand_id
1 'polypeptide(L)'
;MSLRSVVTNTLLAGLISGCASAAPQADAIADAPRHPSIAVDASPVPAFTGGGVGWSIEIASTGKGSHDATLIVAGRSSAGTLRYLGQPAGAPSSLTVLNGELGKQPIIVEIKREPCRNAEGVDTSASVQVTAEGQPQRRGCGFLARLDDFPVYAAFLASPRARGMGGPFGEVAAWGQFCHDLASWHLFGHGALMIERRDTGKCIGQVGINHGPLFPEQELGWLLYAGQEGQGFASEAAAALRDWAFVVRCLPTLVSYMAADNRASQAVAVRLGGVLDAQARECAERRNAAGSPREETDSSHPRFGHCTGQRLGAHLSKELPMTTLTLPELAKKMAGIDFTMLQTHAGGQIAGRPMSNNGDVDYDGDSWFFTMEETDMVREISTDPNVALSLTGSKSLLGKPPLFVHVQGRAALIRDRGTMAQHWVKDLERWFEQGVETPGLVLIHVHASRLHYWDGEDEGEIVV
;
A
#
# COMPACT_ATOMS: atom_id res chain seq x y z
N MET A 1 9.63 -21.00 25.06
CA MET A 1 10.26 -21.20 26.40
C MET A 1 11.68 -20.62 26.33
N SER A 2 12.09 -19.76 27.28
CA SER A 2 13.43 -19.12 27.51
C SER A 2 14.39 -18.85 26.31
N LEU A 3 14.82 -17.61 26.00
CA LEU A 3 15.84 -16.77 26.71
C LEU A 3 17.22 -17.47 26.81
N ARG A 4 18.41 -16.89 26.53
CA ARG A 4 19.00 -15.52 26.26
C ARG A 4 20.40 -15.76 25.60
N SER A 5 21.32 -14.85 25.21
CA SER A 5 21.48 -13.43 24.72
C SER A 5 23.02 -13.19 24.56
N VAL A 6 23.51 -11.96 24.23
CA VAL A 6 24.74 -11.26 24.76
C VAL A 6 25.56 -10.49 23.68
N VAL A 7 25.62 -9.13 23.80
CA VAL A 7 26.71 -8.16 23.38
C VAL A 7 27.00 -7.91 21.88
N THR A 8 27.30 -6.70 21.33
CA THR A 8 26.97 -5.25 21.57
C THR A 8 27.51 -4.37 20.40
N ASN A 9 26.82 -3.28 20.02
CA ASN A 9 27.35 -2.01 19.41
C ASN A 9 28.09 -2.10 18.04
N THR A 10 28.05 -1.14 17.09
CA THR A 10 27.69 0.31 17.09
C THR A 10 27.54 0.87 15.63
N LEU A 11 26.74 1.94 15.42
CA LEU A 11 26.73 2.86 14.22
C LEU A 11 26.39 2.22 12.83
N LEU A 12 25.97 2.91 11.75
CA LEU A 12 25.27 4.22 11.54
C LEU A 12 24.82 4.40 10.05
N ALA A 13 23.57 4.86 9.85
CA ALA A 13 23.06 5.63 8.70
C ALA A 13 22.92 5.01 7.28
N GLY A 14 21.80 5.39 6.62
CA GLY A 14 21.50 5.18 5.21
C GLY A 14 20.61 3.96 4.93
N LEU A 15 19.71 3.96 3.94
CA LEU A 15 19.23 5.03 3.05
C LEU A 15 17.82 4.62 2.56
N ILE A 16 16.85 5.54 2.53
CA ILE A 16 15.70 5.45 1.62
C ILE A 16 15.61 6.76 0.85
N SER A 17 15.72 6.67 -0.47
CA SER A 17 15.38 7.70 -1.44
C SER A 17 14.46 7.04 -2.45
N GLY A 18 13.28 7.60 -2.68
CA GLY A 18 12.14 6.85 -3.22
C GLY A 18 11.08 7.70 -3.91
N CYS A 19 11.52 8.59 -4.82
CA CYS A 19 10.70 9.27 -5.84
C CYS A 19 9.47 10.07 -5.38
N ALA A 20 9.59 11.40 -5.48
CA ALA A 20 8.43 12.27 -5.65
C ALA A 20 7.69 11.98 -6.97
N SER A 21 6.40 12.33 -7.03
CA SER A 21 5.62 12.40 -8.27
C SER A 21 5.05 13.81 -8.49
N ALA A 22 4.66 14.09 -9.73
CA ALA A 22 3.76 15.19 -10.04
C ALA A 22 2.30 14.69 -10.04
N ALA A 23 1.39 15.56 -9.58
CA ALA A 23 -0.05 15.42 -9.65
C ALA A 23 -0.59 16.15 -10.92
N PRO A 24 -1.89 16.11 -11.28
CA PRO A 24 -3.05 15.55 -10.56
C PRO A 24 -3.87 14.55 -11.42
N GLN A 25 -5.07 14.04 -11.08
CA GLN A 25 -6.05 14.38 -10.03
C GLN A 25 -6.97 13.16 -9.71
N ALA A 26 -7.93 13.34 -8.80
CA ALA A 26 -9.07 12.45 -8.48
C ALA A 26 -8.81 11.21 -7.58
N ASP A 27 -8.91 11.47 -6.27
CA ASP A 27 -9.83 10.86 -5.29
C ASP A 27 -9.79 9.35 -4.92
N ALA A 28 -9.50 9.12 -3.64
CA ALA A 28 -10.19 8.27 -2.62
C ALA A 28 -10.77 6.87 -3.01
N ILE A 29 -10.74 5.83 -2.16
CA ILE A 29 -10.73 5.73 -0.68
C ILE A 29 -9.79 4.58 -0.22
N ALA A 30 -9.35 4.63 1.04
CA ALA A 30 -8.49 3.64 1.72
C ALA A 30 -9.11 2.22 1.94
N ASP A 31 -8.30 1.15 1.83
CA ASP A 31 -8.63 -0.28 2.07
C ASP A 31 -7.30 -1.08 2.34
N ALA A 32 -7.17 -2.21 3.09
CA ALA A 32 -5.81 -2.72 3.50
C ALA A 32 -5.56 -4.26 3.41
N PRO A 33 -4.32 -4.83 3.32
CA PRO A 33 -2.94 -4.28 3.13
C PRO A 33 -2.03 -4.99 2.04
N ARG A 34 -1.03 -4.32 1.43
CA ARG A 34 -0.45 -4.65 0.08
C ARG A 34 0.85 -5.54 -0.03
N HIS A 35 0.81 -6.85 0.22
CA HIS A 35 1.93 -7.84 0.00
C HIS A 35 2.47 -7.98 -1.46
N PRO A 36 3.80 -8.03 -1.76
CA PRO A 36 4.38 -7.72 -3.09
C PRO A 36 5.20 -8.85 -3.83
N SER A 37 6.44 -8.58 -4.29
CA SER A 37 6.74 -8.59 -5.74
C SER A 37 8.05 -9.25 -6.28
N ILE A 38 7.97 -9.94 -7.44
CA ILE A 38 8.93 -10.83 -8.16
C ILE A 38 8.67 -10.63 -9.69
N ALA A 39 9.56 -10.67 -10.72
CA ALA A 39 11.03 -10.56 -10.86
C ALA A 39 11.46 -10.07 -12.29
N VAL A 40 12.40 -9.10 -12.43
CA VAL A 40 13.26 -8.83 -13.62
C VAL A 40 14.66 -8.42 -13.19
N ASP A 41 14.76 -7.44 -12.28
CA ASP A 41 15.93 -7.27 -11.39
C ASP A 41 15.95 -8.40 -10.33
N ALA A 42 15.68 -9.63 -10.75
CA ALA A 42 15.24 -10.74 -9.93
C ALA A 42 16.23 -11.09 -8.80
N SER A 43 15.78 -11.04 -7.55
CA SER A 43 16.38 -11.92 -6.55
C SER A 43 15.93 -13.37 -6.84
N PRO A 44 16.81 -14.38 -6.70
CA PRO A 44 16.39 -15.78 -6.70
C PRO A 44 15.57 -16.16 -5.45
N VAL A 45 15.43 -15.22 -4.51
CA VAL A 45 14.55 -15.33 -3.35
C VAL A 45 13.22 -14.64 -3.69
N PRO A 46 12.11 -15.38 -3.82
CA PRO A 46 10.79 -14.78 -3.96
C PRO A 46 10.39 -14.07 -2.66
N ALA A 47 9.23 -13.41 -2.64
CA ALA A 47 8.64 -12.92 -1.40
C ALA A 47 8.55 -14.05 -0.36
N PHE A 48 9.00 -13.76 0.86
CA PHE A 48 9.04 -14.72 1.97
C PHE A 48 8.36 -14.13 3.20
N THR A 49 7.60 -14.97 3.90
CA THR A 49 6.99 -14.63 5.19
C THR A 49 7.14 -15.82 6.13
N GLY A 50 7.63 -15.58 7.34
CA GLY A 50 7.78 -16.62 8.35
C GLY A 50 7.94 -16.06 9.76
N GLY A 51 8.04 -16.94 10.77
CA GLY A 51 8.14 -16.52 12.16
C GLY A 51 7.96 -17.65 13.17
N GLY A 52 7.70 -17.27 14.41
CA GLY A 52 7.40 -18.17 15.51
C GLY A 52 6.84 -17.41 16.72
N VAL A 53 6.77 -18.04 17.89
CA VAL A 53 6.11 -17.46 19.08
C VAL A 53 6.64 -16.07 19.40
N GLY A 54 5.80 -15.05 19.22
CA GLY A 54 6.09 -13.65 19.55
C GLY A 54 6.99 -12.91 18.54
N TRP A 55 7.25 -13.46 17.35
CA TRP A 55 8.03 -12.76 16.32
C TRP A 55 7.69 -13.20 14.88
N SER A 56 7.82 -12.29 13.92
CA SER A 56 7.67 -12.58 12.48
C SER A 56 8.70 -11.81 11.65
N ILE A 57 8.98 -12.31 10.44
CA ILE A 57 9.76 -11.61 9.43
C ILE A 57 9.08 -11.72 8.06
N GLU A 58 8.97 -10.57 7.39
CA GLU A 58 8.54 -10.44 6.00
C GLU A 58 9.71 -9.93 5.16
N ILE A 59 9.84 -10.43 3.93
CA ILE A 59 10.91 -10.10 2.99
C ILE A 59 10.33 -9.99 1.58
N ALA A 60 10.58 -8.87 0.91
CA ALA A 60 10.09 -8.56 -0.43
C ALA A 60 11.27 -8.19 -1.35
N SER A 61 11.41 -8.82 -2.51
CA SER A 61 12.49 -8.51 -3.45
C SER A 61 12.29 -7.13 -4.10
N THR A 62 13.09 -6.13 -3.70
CA THR A 62 13.17 -4.82 -4.37
C THR A 62 14.07 -4.85 -5.60
N GLY A 63 15.00 -5.82 -5.68
CA GLY A 63 15.70 -6.18 -6.90
C GLY A 63 17.22 -5.96 -6.86
N LYS A 64 17.92 -6.48 -7.88
CA LYS A 64 19.39 -6.58 -7.94
C LYS A 64 19.97 -7.30 -6.72
N GLY A 65 19.30 -8.40 -6.33
CA GLY A 65 19.56 -9.16 -5.10
C GLY A 65 19.22 -8.41 -3.81
N SER A 66 18.61 -7.21 -3.88
CA SER A 66 18.14 -6.43 -2.72
C SER A 66 16.71 -6.80 -2.38
N HIS A 67 16.37 -6.67 -1.09
CA HIS A 67 15.06 -6.93 -0.53
C HIS A 67 14.80 -5.90 0.55
N ASP A 68 13.56 -5.41 0.63
CA ASP A 68 13.09 -4.79 1.87
C ASP A 68 12.60 -5.88 2.79
N ALA A 69 12.85 -5.73 4.09
CA ALA A 69 12.43 -6.68 5.10
C ALA A 69 11.98 -5.97 6.37
N THR A 70 11.03 -6.60 7.07
CA THR A 70 10.51 -6.13 8.35
C THR A 70 10.50 -7.29 9.34
N LEU A 71 11.23 -7.12 10.45
CA LEU A 71 11.26 -8.03 11.58
C LEU A 71 10.40 -7.46 12.71
N ILE A 72 9.36 -8.17 13.14
CA ILE A 72 8.56 -7.82 14.31
C ILE A 72 8.96 -8.75 15.47
N VAL A 73 9.23 -8.19 16.64
CA VAL A 73 9.50 -8.95 17.87
C VAL A 73 8.73 -8.33 19.04
N ALA A 74 7.86 -9.12 19.68
CA ALA A 74 7.03 -8.70 20.81
C ALA A 74 6.31 -7.35 20.57
N GLY A 75 5.72 -7.20 19.38
CA GLY A 75 5.00 -6.00 18.94
C GLY A 75 5.89 -4.82 18.49
N ARG A 76 7.22 -4.93 18.56
CA ARG A 76 8.15 -3.91 18.05
C ARG A 76 8.61 -4.27 16.64
N SER A 77 8.35 -3.39 15.68
CA SER A 77 8.84 -3.51 14.30
C SER A 77 10.28 -3.01 14.16
N SER A 78 11.02 -3.56 13.21
CA SER A 78 12.34 -3.12 12.77
C SER A 78 12.48 -3.43 11.29
N ALA A 79 12.42 -2.40 10.46
CA ALA A 79 12.51 -2.51 9.00
C ALA A 79 13.90 -2.10 8.48
N GLY A 80 14.21 -2.52 7.26
CA GLY A 80 15.44 -2.16 6.55
C GLY A 80 15.66 -3.04 5.32
N THR A 81 16.89 -3.08 4.82
CA THR A 81 17.22 -3.72 3.54
C THR A 81 18.18 -4.89 3.75
N LEU A 82 17.88 -6.02 3.09
CA LEU A 82 18.72 -7.22 3.05
C LEU A 82 19.19 -7.51 1.63
N ARG A 83 20.42 -8.00 1.48
CA ARG A 83 21.01 -8.40 0.20
C ARG A 83 21.34 -9.90 0.17
N TYR A 84 20.93 -10.55 -0.92
CA TYR A 84 21.47 -11.84 -1.33
C TYR A 84 22.84 -11.58 -1.96
N LEU A 85 23.90 -12.09 -1.34
CA LEU A 85 25.29 -11.87 -1.77
C LEU A 85 25.84 -13.03 -2.63
N GLY A 86 24.95 -13.91 -3.12
CA GLY A 86 25.31 -15.19 -3.71
C GLY A 86 25.26 -16.35 -2.71
N GLN A 87 25.41 -17.57 -3.22
CA GLN A 87 25.36 -18.78 -2.40
C GLN A 87 26.67 -18.95 -1.61
N PRO A 88 26.63 -19.21 -0.29
CA PRO A 88 27.86 -19.47 0.47
C PRO A 88 28.59 -20.72 -0.06
N ALA A 89 29.93 -20.68 -0.07
CA ALA A 89 30.73 -21.78 -0.57
C ALA A 89 30.48 -23.08 0.22
N GLY A 90 30.05 -24.13 -0.48
CA GLY A 90 29.69 -25.42 0.12
C GLY A 90 28.29 -25.51 0.74
N ALA A 91 27.49 -24.44 0.72
CA ALA A 91 26.11 -24.49 1.22
C ALA A 91 25.16 -25.23 0.24
N PRO A 92 24.21 -26.05 0.73
CA PRO A 92 23.25 -26.74 -0.11
C PRO A 92 22.30 -25.75 -0.80
N SER A 93 21.86 -26.03 -2.03
CA SER A 93 20.96 -25.17 -2.81
C SER A 93 19.55 -24.99 -2.20
N SER A 94 19.21 -25.75 -1.16
CA SER A 94 18.00 -25.54 -0.35
C SER A 94 18.11 -24.35 0.60
N LEU A 95 19.34 -23.95 0.98
CA LEU A 95 19.61 -22.79 1.82
C LEU A 95 19.72 -21.51 0.99
N THR A 96 19.21 -20.41 1.54
CA THR A 96 19.30 -19.04 1.02
C THR A 96 19.75 -18.15 2.18
N VAL A 97 20.74 -17.29 1.95
CA VAL A 97 21.28 -16.39 2.99
C VAL A 97 21.19 -14.94 2.54
N LEU A 98 20.55 -14.12 3.37
CA LEU A 98 20.36 -12.69 3.19
C LEU A 98 21.07 -11.92 4.31
N ASN A 99 21.78 -10.85 3.97
CA ASN A 99 22.60 -10.08 4.90
C ASN A 99 22.27 -8.59 4.78
N GLY A 100 22.15 -7.88 5.89
CA GLY A 100 21.89 -6.43 5.86
C GLY A 100 21.60 -5.87 7.25
N GLU A 101 20.79 -4.82 7.32
CA GLU A 101 20.43 -4.17 8.58
C GLU A 101 18.92 -3.95 8.68
N LEU A 102 18.37 -4.20 9.87
CA LEU A 102 16.99 -3.85 10.23
C LEU A 102 17.03 -2.93 11.45
N GLY A 103 16.46 -1.73 11.36
CA GLY A 103 16.47 -0.78 12.47
C GLY A 103 17.87 -0.35 12.97
N LYS A 104 18.88 -0.32 12.08
CA LYS A 104 20.31 -0.11 12.38
C LYS A 104 20.98 -1.26 13.18
N GLN A 105 20.39 -2.44 13.18
CA GLN A 105 20.96 -3.67 13.74
C GLN A 105 21.40 -4.59 12.60
N PRO A 106 22.69 -4.98 12.51
CA PRO A 106 23.14 -6.01 11.59
C PRO A 106 22.39 -7.34 11.78
N ILE A 107 21.89 -7.87 10.67
CA ILE A 107 20.99 -9.02 10.57
C ILE A 107 21.47 -9.97 9.47
N ILE A 108 21.49 -11.26 9.80
CA ILE A 108 21.58 -12.36 8.83
C ILE A 108 20.26 -13.13 8.90
N VAL A 109 19.65 -13.38 7.74
CA VAL A 109 18.48 -14.25 7.60
C VAL A 109 18.85 -15.45 6.74
N GLU A 110 18.65 -16.63 7.30
CA GLU A 110 18.82 -17.91 6.63
C GLU A 110 17.43 -18.52 6.39
N ILE A 111 17.03 -18.68 5.13
CA ILE A 111 15.81 -19.39 4.74
C ILE A 111 16.23 -20.73 4.16
N LYS A 112 15.67 -21.83 4.65
CA LYS A 112 15.98 -23.18 4.14
C LYS A 112 14.71 -23.88 3.69
N ARG A 113 14.70 -24.32 2.44
CA ARG A 113 13.62 -25.11 1.82
C ARG A 113 13.62 -26.52 2.40
N GLU A 114 12.83 -26.72 3.44
CA GLU A 114 12.59 -27.97 4.14
C GLU A 114 11.23 -27.94 4.85
N PRO A 115 10.59 -29.10 5.12
CA PRO A 115 9.36 -29.16 5.91
C PRO A 115 9.61 -28.60 7.32
N CYS A 116 8.81 -27.62 7.73
CA CYS A 116 8.93 -26.93 9.02
C CYS A 116 7.56 -26.80 9.68
N ARG A 117 7.40 -27.30 10.90
CA ARG A 117 6.13 -27.19 11.65
C ARG A 117 6.19 -26.04 12.64
N ASN A 118 5.30 -25.07 12.50
CA ASN A 118 5.28 -23.86 13.34
C ASN A 118 4.71 -24.15 14.75
N ALA A 119 4.74 -23.14 15.62
CA ALA A 119 4.31 -23.28 17.01
C ALA A 119 2.79 -23.48 17.16
N GLU A 120 2.05 -23.09 16.12
CA GLU A 120 0.60 -23.23 15.97
C GLU A 120 0.21 -24.61 15.40
N GLY A 121 1.19 -25.47 15.10
CA GLY A 121 0.99 -26.84 14.63
C GLY A 121 0.75 -26.99 13.12
N VAL A 122 0.97 -25.94 12.33
CA VAL A 122 0.84 -25.91 10.87
C VAL A 122 2.18 -26.27 10.21
N ASP A 123 2.15 -27.14 9.20
CA ASP A 123 3.33 -27.50 8.41
C ASP A 123 3.53 -26.50 7.26
N THR A 124 4.77 -26.06 7.04
CA THR A 124 5.17 -25.11 5.98
C THR A 124 6.37 -25.64 5.17
N SER A 125 6.63 -25.02 4.02
CA SER A 125 7.64 -25.47 3.05
C SER A 125 9.06 -24.90 3.25
N ALA A 126 9.30 -24.11 4.31
CA ALA A 126 10.61 -23.58 4.63
C ALA A 126 10.79 -23.30 6.13
N SER A 127 11.98 -23.55 6.66
CA SER A 127 12.44 -23.00 7.94
C SER A 127 13.11 -21.64 7.73
N VAL A 128 13.10 -20.80 8.77
CA VAL A 128 13.80 -19.52 8.79
C VAL A 128 14.52 -19.32 10.11
N GLN A 129 15.75 -18.81 10.02
CA GLN A 129 16.57 -18.38 11.14
C GLN A 129 16.96 -16.91 10.95
N VAL A 130 16.62 -16.07 11.92
CA VAL A 130 17.07 -14.67 11.99
C VAL A 130 18.11 -14.54 13.10
N THR A 131 19.31 -14.12 12.73
CA THR A 131 20.42 -13.82 13.63
C THR A 131 20.64 -12.31 13.65
N ALA A 132 20.58 -11.70 14.84
CA ALA A 132 20.90 -10.29 15.05
C ALA A 132 22.04 -10.20 16.07
N GLU A 133 23.03 -9.35 15.83
CA GLU A 133 24.20 -9.24 16.70
C GLU A 133 23.81 -8.92 18.16
N GLY A 134 24.42 -9.63 19.11
CA GLY A 134 24.13 -9.53 20.55
C GLY A 134 22.78 -10.09 21.02
N GLN A 135 21.92 -10.58 20.12
CA GLN A 135 20.59 -11.11 20.46
C GLN A 135 20.50 -12.64 20.25
N PRO A 136 19.54 -13.32 20.93
CA PRO A 136 19.27 -14.73 20.65
C PRO A 136 18.83 -14.94 19.19
N GLN A 137 19.35 -16.00 18.56
CA GLN A 137 18.82 -16.47 17.27
C GLN A 137 17.32 -16.76 17.40
N ARG A 138 16.56 -16.38 16.38
CA ARG A 138 15.13 -16.65 16.28
C ARG A 138 14.92 -17.68 15.18
N ARG A 139 14.33 -18.83 15.53
CA ARG A 139 14.03 -19.92 14.59
C ARG A 139 12.53 -20.08 14.45
N GLY A 140 12.09 -20.38 13.23
CA GLY A 140 10.68 -20.36 12.84
C GLY A 140 10.45 -21.04 11.49
N CYS A 141 9.22 -20.96 11.01
CA CYS A 141 8.78 -21.55 9.75
C CYS A 141 8.11 -20.49 8.85
N GLY A 142 8.07 -20.71 7.54
CA GLY A 142 7.50 -19.77 6.57
C GLY A 142 7.23 -20.34 5.19
N PHE A 143 6.85 -19.46 4.27
CA PHE A 143 6.35 -19.78 2.93
C PHE A 143 7.14 -19.10 1.81
N LEU A 144 7.13 -19.73 0.63
CA LEU A 144 7.68 -19.26 -0.63
C LEU A 144 6.66 -19.63 -1.73
N ALA A 145 6.48 -18.80 -2.76
CA ALA A 145 5.70 -19.18 -3.95
C ALA A 145 6.36 -20.39 -4.67
N ARG A 146 5.56 -21.36 -5.14
CA ARG A 146 6.07 -22.68 -5.56
C ARG A 146 5.86 -22.93 -7.05
N LEU A 147 6.85 -23.54 -7.71
CA LEU A 147 6.68 -24.08 -9.06
C LEU A 147 5.73 -25.29 -9.07
N ASP A 148 5.62 -25.99 -7.94
CA ASP A 148 4.76 -27.16 -7.75
C ASP A 148 3.26 -26.86 -7.87
N ASP A 149 2.87 -25.58 -7.82
CA ASP A 149 1.49 -25.13 -8.08
C ASP A 149 1.15 -25.15 -9.58
N PHE A 150 2.15 -25.04 -10.48
CA PHE A 150 1.94 -24.92 -11.93
C PHE A 150 1.21 -26.11 -12.57
N PRO A 151 1.50 -27.40 -12.26
CA PRO A 151 0.77 -28.52 -12.87
C PRO A 151 -0.73 -28.51 -12.57
N VAL A 152 -1.14 -28.06 -11.37
CA VAL A 152 -2.56 -27.96 -10.98
C VAL A 152 -3.21 -26.74 -11.66
N TYR A 153 -2.51 -25.62 -11.71
CA TYR A 153 -2.92 -24.41 -12.41
C TYR A 153 -3.12 -24.66 -13.92
N ALA A 154 -2.15 -25.30 -14.59
CA ALA A 154 -2.23 -25.66 -16.01
C ALA A 154 -3.37 -26.65 -16.29
N ALA A 155 -3.57 -27.67 -15.44
CA ALA A 155 -4.68 -28.60 -15.55
C ALA A 155 -6.06 -27.91 -15.38
N PHE A 156 -6.14 -26.88 -14.52
CA PHE A 156 -7.33 -26.04 -14.41
C PHE A 156 -7.55 -25.19 -15.69
N LEU A 157 -6.52 -24.51 -16.19
CA LEU A 157 -6.61 -23.66 -17.38
C LEU A 157 -6.91 -24.44 -18.67
N ALA A 158 -6.43 -25.68 -18.80
CA ALA A 158 -6.77 -26.57 -19.90
C ALA A 158 -8.22 -27.12 -19.84
N SER A 159 -8.92 -26.95 -18.70
CA SER A 159 -10.26 -27.49 -18.49
C SER A 159 -11.38 -26.52 -18.90
N PRO A 160 -12.60 -27.02 -19.18
CA PRO A 160 -13.77 -26.16 -19.43
C PRO A 160 -14.13 -25.19 -18.28
N ARG A 161 -13.60 -25.39 -17.07
CA ARG A 161 -13.79 -24.48 -15.93
C ARG A 161 -13.15 -23.10 -16.17
N ALA A 162 -12.11 -23.03 -16.99
CA ALA A 162 -11.46 -21.78 -17.37
C ALA A 162 -12.25 -20.91 -18.37
N ARG A 163 -13.42 -21.36 -18.87
CA ARG A 163 -14.29 -20.56 -19.75
C ARG A 163 -14.60 -19.18 -19.18
N GLY A 164 -14.80 -19.07 -17.87
CA GLY A 164 -15.13 -17.81 -17.18
C GLY A 164 -14.04 -16.74 -17.27
N MET A 165 -12.82 -17.11 -17.66
CA MET A 165 -11.64 -16.25 -17.85
C MET A 165 -11.06 -16.35 -19.29
N GLY A 166 -11.88 -16.75 -20.26
CA GLY A 166 -11.50 -16.82 -21.69
C GLY A 166 -10.83 -18.13 -22.15
N GLY A 167 -10.69 -19.12 -21.25
CA GLY A 167 -10.15 -20.44 -21.57
C GLY A 167 -11.14 -21.38 -22.27
N PRO A 168 -10.75 -22.65 -22.53
CA PRO A 168 -9.52 -23.30 -22.07
C PRO A 168 -8.25 -22.83 -22.81
N PHE A 169 -7.11 -22.97 -22.13
CA PHE A 169 -5.79 -22.59 -22.64
C PHE A 169 -4.84 -23.80 -22.72
N GLY A 170 -3.98 -23.83 -23.75
CA GLY A 170 -2.90 -24.82 -23.84
C GLY A 170 -1.73 -24.50 -22.91
N GLU A 171 -0.88 -25.49 -22.64
CA GLU A 171 0.22 -25.42 -21.65
C GLU A 171 1.14 -24.19 -21.83
N VAL A 172 1.48 -23.81 -23.06
CA VAL A 172 2.33 -22.62 -23.34
C VAL A 172 1.64 -21.33 -22.93
N ALA A 173 0.33 -21.21 -23.14
CA ALA A 173 -0.45 -20.05 -22.71
C ALA A 173 -0.66 -20.05 -21.18
N ALA A 174 -0.89 -21.22 -20.58
CA ALA A 174 -0.95 -21.39 -19.13
C ALA A 174 0.38 -21.04 -18.45
N TRP A 175 1.52 -21.43 -19.02
CA TRP A 175 2.85 -21.04 -18.53
C TRP A 175 3.08 -19.54 -18.70
N GLY A 176 2.69 -18.96 -19.84
CA GLY A 176 2.73 -17.52 -20.06
C GLY A 176 1.90 -16.75 -19.02
N GLN A 177 0.73 -17.25 -18.65
CA GLN A 177 -0.12 -16.64 -17.62
C GLN A 177 0.46 -16.82 -16.22
N PHE A 178 0.92 -18.03 -15.84
CA PHE A 178 1.58 -18.27 -14.55
C PHE A 178 2.86 -17.44 -14.38
N CYS A 179 3.63 -17.23 -15.46
CA CYS A 179 4.76 -16.30 -15.48
C CYS A 179 4.29 -14.84 -15.33
N HIS A 180 3.24 -14.41 -16.03
CA HIS A 180 2.65 -13.07 -15.88
C HIS A 180 2.12 -12.81 -14.46
N ASP A 181 1.47 -13.79 -13.85
CA ASP A 181 0.95 -13.75 -12.48
C ASP A 181 2.08 -13.54 -11.47
N LEU A 182 3.19 -14.25 -11.67
CA LEU A 182 4.41 -14.15 -10.87
C LEU A 182 5.30 -12.95 -11.20
N ALA A 183 5.17 -12.31 -12.37
CA ALA A 183 6.05 -11.24 -12.85
C ALA A 183 5.42 -9.84 -12.82
N SER A 184 4.10 -9.72 -13.03
CA SER A 184 3.30 -8.49 -12.85
C SER A 184 3.66 -7.84 -11.53
N TRP A 185 3.77 -8.69 -10.53
CA TRP A 185 4.33 -8.45 -9.22
C TRP A 185 5.47 -7.41 -9.23
N HIS A 186 6.66 -7.70 -9.77
CA HIS A 186 7.82 -6.78 -9.77
C HIS A 186 7.67 -5.60 -10.72
N LEU A 187 6.94 -5.78 -11.82
CA LEU A 187 6.73 -4.73 -12.81
C LEU A 187 5.80 -3.62 -12.29
N PHE A 188 4.84 -3.94 -11.42
CA PHE A 188 3.75 -3.03 -11.01
C PHE A 188 3.54 -2.94 -9.48
N GLY A 189 4.35 -3.66 -8.69
CA GLY A 189 4.17 -3.82 -7.25
C GLY A 189 2.92 -4.65 -6.86
N HIS A 190 2.30 -5.32 -7.82
CA HIS A 190 1.03 -6.06 -7.66
C HIS A 190 0.94 -7.24 -8.65
N GLY A 191 0.35 -8.36 -8.24
CA GLY A 191 0.32 -9.61 -9.01
C GLY A 191 -0.58 -10.65 -8.34
N ALA A 192 -0.29 -11.95 -8.49
CA ALA A 192 -1.15 -13.02 -7.97
C ALA A 192 -0.61 -13.78 -6.75
N LEU A 193 -1.51 -14.10 -5.82
CA LEU A 193 -1.30 -15.00 -4.68
C LEU A 193 -2.08 -16.31 -4.90
N MET A 194 -1.45 -17.43 -4.54
CA MET A 194 -2.16 -18.72 -4.46
C MET A 194 -3.02 -18.76 -3.18
N ILE A 195 -4.27 -19.21 -3.30
CA ILE A 195 -5.19 -19.31 -2.16
C ILE A 195 -4.96 -20.67 -1.48
N GLU A 196 -4.42 -20.69 -0.27
CA GLU A 196 -4.17 -21.91 0.51
C GLU A 196 -5.18 -22.07 1.66
N ARG A 197 -5.79 -23.25 1.79
CA ARG A 197 -6.73 -23.56 2.88
C ARG A 197 -5.99 -23.85 4.19
N ARG A 198 -6.13 -22.95 5.17
CA ARG A 198 -5.53 -23.04 6.52
C ARG A 198 -5.77 -24.38 7.24
N ASP A 199 -6.90 -25.04 7.00
CA ASP A 199 -7.27 -26.30 7.65
C ASP A 199 -6.64 -27.56 7.00
N THR A 200 -6.06 -27.44 5.81
CA THR A 200 -5.57 -28.57 4.99
C THR A 200 -4.22 -28.34 4.32
N GLY A 201 -3.65 -27.13 4.40
CA GLY A 201 -2.42 -26.75 3.67
C GLY A 201 -2.55 -26.84 2.15
N LYS A 202 -3.80 -26.91 1.64
CA LYS A 202 -4.07 -27.21 0.23
C LYS A 202 -4.29 -25.94 -0.57
N CYS A 203 -3.56 -25.78 -1.68
CA CYS A 203 -3.90 -24.78 -2.69
C CYS A 203 -5.27 -25.08 -3.31
N ILE A 204 -6.19 -24.10 -3.26
CA ILE A 204 -7.57 -24.20 -3.74
C ILE A 204 -7.90 -23.26 -4.91
N GLY A 205 -6.95 -22.41 -5.31
CA GLY A 205 -7.16 -21.43 -6.36
C GLY A 205 -6.12 -20.31 -6.32
N GLN A 206 -6.45 -19.17 -6.92
CA GLN A 206 -5.57 -18.02 -7.03
C GLN A 206 -6.41 -16.74 -7.05
N VAL A 207 -5.85 -15.64 -6.53
CA VAL A 207 -6.38 -14.28 -6.66
C VAL A 207 -5.24 -13.36 -7.09
N GLY A 208 -5.46 -12.39 -7.96
CA GLY A 208 -4.39 -11.52 -8.44
C GLY A 208 -4.83 -10.20 -9.03
N ILE A 209 -3.95 -9.20 -8.98
CA ILE A 209 -4.15 -7.92 -9.68
C ILE A 209 -3.21 -7.85 -10.89
N ASN A 210 -3.83 -7.81 -12.06
CA ASN A 210 -3.23 -7.74 -13.39
C ASN A 210 -3.05 -6.30 -13.86
N HIS A 211 -2.02 -6.03 -14.66
CA HIS A 211 -1.82 -4.78 -15.40
C HIS A 211 -0.82 -5.00 -16.55
N GLY A 212 -0.43 -3.94 -17.26
CA GLY A 212 0.50 -4.02 -18.40
C GLY A 212 -0.23 -4.10 -19.75
N PRO A 213 0.45 -4.44 -20.85
CA PRO A 213 -0.02 -4.22 -22.22
C PRO A 213 -1.25 -5.06 -22.65
N LEU A 214 -1.75 -5.95 -21.79
CA LEU A 214 -2.96 -6.76 -22.02
C LEU A 214 -4.16 -6.30 -21.17
N PHE A 215 -3.96 -5.38 -20.22
CA PHE A 215 -4.93 -4.96 -19.20
C PHE A 215 -5.02 -3.42 -19.18
N PRO A 216 -6.05 -2.80 -19.79
CA PRO A 216 -6.15 -1.33 -19.96
C PRO A 216 -6.25 -0.51 -18.67
N GLU A 217 -6.75 -1.13 -17.58
CA GLU A 217 -6.80 -0.65 -16.21
C GLU A 217 -6.30 -1.78 -15.29
N GLN A 218 -5.95 -1.48 -14.03
CA GLN A 218 -5.60 -2.52 -13.05
C GLN A 218 -6.80 -3.42 -12.78
N GLU A 219 -6.63 -4.73 -12.93
CA GLU A 219 -7.73 -5.69 -12.98
C GLU A 219 -7.59 -6.76 -11.88
N LEU A 220 -8.62 -6.97 -11.07
CA LEU A 220 -8.68 -7.99 -10.02
C LEU A 220 -9.38 -9.25 -10.54
N GLY A 221 -8.59 -10.31 -10.71
CA GLY A 221 -9.06 -11.64 -11.10
C GLY A 221 -9.00 -12.66 -9.94
N TRP A 222 -9.84 -13.69 -10.03
CA TRP A 222 -9.84 -14.84 -9.11
C TRP A 222 -10.26 -16.13 -9.83
N LEU A 223 -9.72 -17.26 -9.37
CA LEU A 223 -10.09 -18.60 -9.82
C LEU A 223 -10.11 -19.57 -8.64
N LEU A 224 -10.97 -20.59 -8.72
CA LEU A 224 -11.05 -21.68 -7.75
C LEU A 224 -11.01 -23.05 -8.45
N TYR A 225 -10.26 -23.97 -7.87
CA TYR A 225 -10.19 -25.36 -8.29
C TYR A 225 -11.47 -26.13 -7.94
N ALA A 226 -11.66 -27.31 -8.53
CA ALA A 226 -12.89 -28.08 -8.42
C ALA A 226 -13.26 -28.40 -6.95
N GLY A 227 -14.55 -28.23 -6.62
CA GLY A 227 -15.10 -28.50 -5.28
C GLY A 227 -14.81 -27.43 -4.23
N GLN A 228 -14.20 -26.30 -4.58
CA GLN A 228 -13.91 -25.19 -3.65
C GLN A 228 -14.88 -24.00 -3.84
N GLU A 229 -15.79 -24.10 -4.81
CA GLU A 229 -16.86 -23.14 -5.08
C GLU A 229 -17.94 -23.15 -3.97
N GLY A 230 -18.79 -22.11 -3.96
CA GLY A 230 -19.93 -21.98 -3.02
C GLY A 230 -19.58 -21.69 -1.56
N GLN A 231 -18.31 -21.82 -1.17
CA GLN A 231 -17.82 -21.69 0.21
C GLN A 231 -17.33 -20.29 0.60
N GLY A 232 -17.49 -19.29 -0.27
CA GLY A 232 -17.10 -17.89 0.00
C GLY A 232 -15.64 -17.53 -0.30
N PHE A 233 -14.73 -18.50 -0.39
CA PHE A 233 -13.27 -18.28 -0.54
C PHE A 233 -12.86 -17.29 -1.63
N ALA A 234 -13.56 -17.24 -2.78
CA ALA A 234 -13.27 -16.25 -3.83
C ALA A 234 -13.61 -14.82 -3.38
N SER A 235 -14.73 -14.59 -2.69
CA SER A 235 -15.06 -13.28 -2.13
C SER A 235 -14.15 -12.92 -0.94
N GLU A 236 -13.72 -13.88 -0.13
CA GLU A 236 -12.77 -13.64 0.97
C GLU A 236 -11.40 -13.23 0.43
N ALA A 237 -10.84 -14.00 -0.50
CA ALA A 237 -9.53 -13.73 -1.08
C ALA A 237 -9.53 -12.47 -1.98
N ALA A 238 -10.61 -12.23 -2.74
CA ALA A 238 -10.74 -11.03 -3.57
C ALA A 238 -11.11 -9.79 -2.76
N ALA A 239 -11.80 -9.89 -1.62
CA ALA A 239 -11.86 -8.79 -0.66
C ALA A 239 -10.45 -8.53 -0.14
N ALA A 240 -9.79 -9.53 0.47
CA ALA A 240 -8.45 -9.36 0.99
C ALA A 240 -7.47 -8.76 -0.04
N LEU A 241 -7.53 -9.12 -1.33
CA LEU A 241 -6.68 -8.54 -2.38
C LEU A 241 -7.19 -7.20 -2.98
N ARG A 242 -8.50 -6.92 -2.98
CA ARG A 242 -9.05 -5.58 -3.27
C ARG A 242 -8.63 -4.61 -2.18
N ASP A 243 -8.76 -5.03 -0.93
CA ASP A 243 -8.52 -4.22 0.25
C ASP A 243 -7.04 -3.88 0.30
N TRP A 244 -6.19 -4.91 0.29
CA TRP A 244 -4.77 -4.88 -0.08
C TRP A 244 -4.41 -3.83 -1.13
N ALA A 245 -5.25 -3.57 -2.13
CA ALA A 245 -5.05 -2.43 -3.01
C ALA A 245 -5.09 -1.10 -2.23
N PHE A 246 -6.27 -0.56 -1.91
CA PHE A 246 -6.44 0.90 -1.95
C PHE A 246 -5.67 1.74 -0.90
N VAL A 247 -5.38 1.28 0.33
CA VAL A 247 -4.42 1.95 1.27
C VAL A 247 -3.01 1.75 0.77
N VAL A 248 -2.48 0.51 0.87
CA VAL A 248 -1.04 0.36 1.14
C VAL A 248 -0.17 0.65 -0.09
N ARG A 249 -0.73 0.73 -1.30
CA ARG A 249 -0.11 1.50 -2.41
C ARG A 249 -1.13 2.24 -3.31
N CYS A 250 -2.16 2.86 -2.71
CA CYS A 250 -2.98 3.92 -3.32
C CYS A 250 -3.32 3.75 -4.82
N LEU A 251 -4.15 2.76 -5.20
CA LEU A 251 -4.74 2.78 -6.54
C LEU A 251 -5.91 3.78 -6.55
N PRO A 252 -6.14 4.54 -7.63
CA PRO A 252 -7.35 5.35 -7.79
C PRO A 252 -8.56 4.50 -8.25
N THR A 253 -8.33 3.28 -8.74
CA THR A 253 -9.40 2.38 -9.20
C THR A 253 -8.92 0.94 -9.29
N LEU A 254 -9.87 0.00 -9.30
CA LEU A 254 -9.66 -1.41 -9.61
C LEU A 254 -10.89 -1.92 -10.39
N VAL A 255 -10.68 -2.65 -11.48
CA VAL A 255 -11.77 -3.24 -12.28
C VAL A 255 -11.73 -4.77 -12.21
N SER A 256 -12.79 -5.44 -12.63
CA SER A 256 -12.76 -6.86 -13.02
C SER A 256 -13.37 -6.99 -14.41
N TYR A 257 -12.68 -7.68 -15.33
CA TYR A 257 -13.21 -7.94 -16.68
C TYR A 257 -13.88 -9.32 -16.71
N MET A 258 -15.14 -9.38 -17.14
CA MET A 258 -15.90 -10.63 -17.13
C MET A 258 -16.85 -10.76 -18.32
N ALA A 259 -17.03 -11.99 -18.79
CA ALA A 259 -18.04 -12.31 -19.79
C ALA A 259 -19.46 -12.11 -19.23
N ALA A 260 -20.38 -11.66 -20.09
CA ALA A 260 -21.77 -11.37 -19.70
C ALA A 260 -22.54 -12.62 -19.18
N ASP A 261 -22.12 -13.84 -19.53
CA ASP A 261 -22.68 -15.09 -19.03
C ASP A 261 -22.03 -15.60 -17.74
N ASN A 262 -20.89 -15.04 -17.30
CA ASN A 262 -20.20 -15.43 -16.08
C ASN A 262 -20.86 -14.85 -14.81
N ARG A 263 -22.06 -15.35 -14.51
CA ARG A 263 -22.86 -14.99 -13.32
C ARG A 263 -22.13 -15.28 -12.00
N ALA A 264 -21.18 -16.21 -11.98
CA ALA A 264 -20.43 -16.56 -10.78
C ALA A 264 -19.45 -15.44 -10.39
N SER A 265 -18.64 -14.94 -11.33
CA SER A 265 -17.76 -13.79 -11.08
C SER A 265 -18.56 -12.51 -10.85
N GLN A 266 -19.65 -12.27 -11.59
CA GLN A 266 -20.56 -11.13 -11.32
C GLN A 266 -21.08 -11.14 -9.87
N ALA A 267 -21.48 -12.31 -9.35
CA ALA A 267 -21.96 -12.48 -7.97
C ALA A 267 -20.84 -12.45 -6.91
N VAL A 268 -19.56 -12.47 -7.30
CA VAL A 268 -18.42 -12.13 -6.42
C VAL A 268 -18.17 -10.63 -6.47
N ALA A 269 -18.00 -10.05 -7.65
CA ALA A 269 -17.74 -8.62 -7.86
C ALA A 269 -18.78 -7.72 -7.19
N VAL A 270 -20.08 -8.00 -7.34
CA VAL A 270 -21.15 -7.23 -6.67
C VAL A 270 -21.03 -7.31 -5.13
N ARG A 271 -20.59 -8.44 -4.55
CA ARG A 271 -20.33 -8.55 -3.10
C ARG A 271 -19.10 -7.76 -2.65
N LEU A 272 -18.18 -7.47 -3.56
CA LEU A 272 -17.01 -6.61 -3.34
C LEU A 272 -17.33 -5.12 -3.57
N GLY A 273 -18.59 -4.73 -3.77
CA GLY A 273 -18.97 -3.35 -4.13
C GLY A 273 -18.86 -3.03 -5.62
N GLY A 274 -18.77 -4.05 -6.48
CA GLY A 274 -18.68 -3.91 -7.93
C GLY A 274 -19.93 -3.31 -8.57
N VAL A 275 -19.74 -2.23 -9.32
CA VAL A 275 -20.75 -1.57 -10.14
C VAL A 275 -20.36 -1.74 -11.62
N LEU A 276 -21.35 -1.96 -12.49
CA LEU A 276 -21.10 -2.05 -13.93
C LEU A 276 -20.68 -0.69 -14.48
N ASP A 277 -19.51 -0.62 -15.11
CA ASP A 277 -18.97 0.62 -15.66
C ASP A 277 -18.98 0.54 -17.20
N ALA A 278 -19.95 1.25 -17.79
CA ALA A 278 -20.11 1.36 -19.24
C ALA A 278 -19.07 2.28 -19.92
N GLN A 279 -18.17 2.90 -19.16
CA GLN A 279 -17.06 3.73 -19.65
C GLN A 279 -15.67 3.13 -19.33
N ALA A 280 -15.63 1.99 -18.63
CA ALA A 280 -14.39 1.24 -18.41
C ALA A 280 -13.72 0.90 -19.75
N ARG A 281 -12.38 0.94 -19.78
CA ARG A 281 -11.63 0.69 -21.00
C ARG A 281 -11.69 -0.79 -21.36
N GLU A 282 -12.39 -1.13 -22.45
CA GLU A 282 -12.45 -2.50 -22.96
C GLU A 282 -11.04 -3.06 -23.23
N CYS A 283 -10.82 -4.34 -22.89
CA CYS A 283 -9.68 -5.10 -23.38
C CYS A 283 -9.62 -5.01 -24.91
N ALA A 284 -8.56 -4.39 -25.43
CA ALA A 284 -8.53 -3.94 -26.82
C ALA A 284 -8.70 -5.10 -27.82
N GLU A 285 -9.79 -5.07 -28.60
CA GLU A 285 -9.93 -5.90 -29.78
C GLU A 285 -8.71 -5.74 -30.69
N ARG A 286 -8.12 -6.87 -31.12
CA ARG A 286 -6.88 -6.90 -31.91
C ARG A 286 -7.08 -6.45 -33.36
N ARG A 287 -7.40 -5.17 -33.56
CA ARG A 287 -7.38 -4.49 -34.87
C ARG A 287 -6.02 -4.67 -35.52
N ASN A 288 -6.02 -4.83 -36.84
CA ASN A 288 -4.79 -4.92 -37.63
C ASN A 288 -4.17 -3.52 -37.88
N ALA A 289 -2.99 -3.47 -38.49
CA ALA A 289 -2.29 -2.21 -38.79
C ALA A 289 -3.01 -1.30 -39.80
N ALA A 290 -4.11 -1.76 -40.42
CA ALA A 290 -4.99 -0.98 -41.29
C ALA A 290 -6.32 -0.59 -40.60
N GLY A 291 -6.45 -0.80 -39.29
CA GLY A 291 -7.60 -0.37 -38.49
C GLY A 291 -8.84 -1.27 -38.58
N SER A 292 -8.82 -2.30 -39.42
CA SER A 292 -9.94 -3.24 -39.58
C SER A 292 -9.87 -4.44 -38.61
N PRO A 293 -10.98 -5.17 -38.40
CA PRO A 293 -10.94 -6.50 -37.79
C PRO A 293 -9.99 -7.43 -38.56
N ARG A 294 -9.34 -8.36 -37.87
CA ARG A 294 -8.60 -9.45 -38.54
C ARG A 294 -9.57 -10.52 -39.02
N GLU A 295 -9.37 -10.99 -40.24
CA GLU A 295 -10.17 -12.06 -40.84
C GLU A 295 -9.84 -13.45 -40.23
N GLU A 296 -10.81 -14.36 -40.30
CA GLU A 296 -10.97 -15.46 -39.34
C GLU A 296 -10.21 -16.74 -39.74
N THR A 297 -8.89 -16.81 -39.47
CA THR A 297 -8.07 -17.98 -39.86
C THR A 297 -7.02 -18.51 -38.85
N ASP A 298 -6.57 -17.73 -37.85
CA ASP A 298 -5.53 -18.19 -36.90
C ASP A 298 -6.12 -18.61 -35.54
N SER A 299 -5.98 -19.90 -35.20
CA SER A 299 -6.45 -20.50 -33.95
C SER A 299 -5.41 -20.51 -32.81
N SER A 300 -4.21 -19.94 -33.02
CA SER A 300 -3.10 -20.02 -32.05
C SER A 300 -3.13 -18.94 -30.95
N HIS A 301 -4.06 -17.99 -31.00
CA HIS A 301 -4.11 -16.82 -30.10
C HIS A 301 -5.45 -16.69 -29.36
N PRO A 302 -5.45 -16.24 -28.08
CA PRO A 302 -6.66 -16.17 -27.26
C PRO A 302 -7.65 -15.10 -27.73
N ARG A 303 -8.95 -15.44 -27.67
CA ARG A 303 -10.07 -14.54 -27.95
C ARG A 303 -10.64 -13.97 -26.65
N PHE A 304 -10.32 -12.72 -26.37
CA PHE A 304 -11.16 -11.90 -25.49
C PHE A 304 -12.29 -11.30 -26.34
N GLY A 305 -13.48 -11.90 -26.29
CA GLY A 305 -14.71 -11.27 -26.79
C GLY A 305 -15.20 -10.18 -25.82
N HIS A 306 -16.19 -9.37 -26.23
CA HIS A 306 -16.69 -8.22 -25.46
C HIS A 306 -16.80 -8.49 -23.94
N CYS A 307 -15.82 -7.95 -23.19
CA CYS A 307 -15.77 -8.03 -21.73
C CYS A 307 -16.26 -6.70 -21.18
N THR A 308 -17.47 -6.67 -20.60
CA THR A 308 -17.97 -5.48 -19.92
C THR A 308 -17.28 -5.35 -18.57
N GLY A 309 -16.64 -4.20 -18.32
CA GLY A 309 -15.96 -3.94 -17.05
C GLY A 309 -16.95 -3.72 -15.90
N GLN A 310 -16.65 -4.31 -14.73
CA GLN A 310 -17.21 -3.83 -13.47
C GLN A 310 -16.12 -3.09 -12.71
N ARG A 311 -16.37 -1.83 -12.34
CA ARG A 311 -15.47 -1.04 -11.49
C ARG A 311 -15.80 -1.41 -10.04
N LEU A 312 -14.80 -1.84 -9.27
CA LEU A 312 -14.98 -2.26 -7.89
C LEU A 312 -14.98 -1.04 -6.97
N GLY A 313 -16.13 -0.75 -6.35
CA GLY A 313 -16.21 0.25 -5.30
C GLY A 313 -15.57 -0.23 -4.01
N ALA A 314 -14.91 0.67 -3.28
CA ALA A 314 -14.38 0.39 -1.95
C ALA A 314 -15.54 0.20 -0.96
N HIS A 315 -15.86 -1.05 -0.63
CA HIS A 315 -16.94 -1.39 0.29
C HIS A 315 -16.39 -1.75 1.68
N LEU A 316 -15.90 -0.72 2.37
CA LEU A 316 -15.69 -0.75 3.82
C LEU A 316 -17.01 -1.16 4.48
N SER A 317 -17.01 -2.26 5.24
CA SER A 317 -18.25 -2.87 5.76
C SER A 317 -18.14 -3.28 7.22
N LYS A 318 -18.15 -2.26 8.09
CA LYS A 318 -18.69 -2.41 9.44
C LYS A 318 -19.34 -1.11 9.89
N GLU A 319 -20.66 -1.03 9.77
CA GLU A 319 -21.45 0.11 10.23
C GLU A 319 -21.39 0.22 11.77
N LEU A 320 -20.59 1.18 12.24
CA LEU A 320 -21.05 2.09 13.29
C LEU A 320 -21.75 3.28 12.59
N PRO A 321 -22.65 4.01 13.26
CA PRO A 321 -23.48 5.05 12.63
C PRO A 321 -22.69 6.35 12.37
N MET A 322 -21.79 6.31 11.39
CA MET A 322 -20.91 7.42 11.01
C MET A 322 -21.71 8.63 10.51
N THR A 323 -21.86 9.67 11.34
CA THR A 323 -22.30 10.99 10.86
C THR A 323 -21.14 11.72 10.19
N THR A 324 -20.91 11.44 8.91
CA THR A 324 -19.86 12.08 8.11
C THR A 324 -20.08 13.59 8.05
N LEU A 325 -19.26 14.35 8.77
CA LEU A 325 -19.21 15.81 8.69
C LEU A 325 -18.76 16.26 7.30
N THR A 326 -19.47 17.23 6.72
CA THR A 326 -18.98 17.99 5.57
C THR A 326 -17.91 19.01 6.00
N LEU A 327 -17.10 19.51 5.05
CA LEU A 327 -16.06 20.51 5.36
C LEU A 327 -16.61 21.76 6.10
N PRO A 328 -17.76 22.36 5.71
CA PRO A 328 -18.36 23.47 6.44
C PRO A 328 -18.99 23.11 7.79
N GLU A 329 -19.05 21.83 8.17
CA GLU A 329 -19.48 21.37 9.50
C GLU A 329 -18.28 21.07 10.39
N LEU A 330 -17.19 20.54 9.82
CA LEU A 330 -15.92 20.39 10.51
C LEU A 330 -15.28 21.77 10.79
N ALA A 331 -15.30 22.70 9.83
CA ALA A 331 -14.81 24.07 10.01
C ALA A 331 -15.45 24.78 11.23
N LYS A 332 -16.78 24.68 11.38
CA LYS A 332 -17.52 25.23 12.53
C LYS A 332 -17.11 24.62 13.88
N LYS A 333 -16.54 23.41 13.89
CA LYS A 333 -15.97 22.76 15.09
C LYS A 333 -14.49 23.11 15.29
N MET A 334 -13.76 23.41 14.21
CA MET A 334 -12.37 23.89 14.22
C MET A 334 -12.24 25.37 14.59
N ALA A 335 -13.28 26.18 14.39
CA ALA A 335 -13.29 27.64 14.62
C ALA A 335 -12.95 28.11 16.05
N GLY A 336 -12.78 27.21 17.02
CA GLY A 336 -12.30 27.48 18.38
C GLY A 336 -10.90 26.89 18.68
N ILE A 337 -10.08 26.66 17.65
CA ILE A 337 -8.74 26.08 17.77
C ILE A 337 -7.69 27.06 17.22
N ASP A 338 -7.13 27.90 18.09
CA ASP A 338 -6.19 28.96 17.71
C ASP A 338 -4.81 28.43 17.23
N PHE A 339 -4.44 27.20 17.64
CA PHE A 339 -3.11 26.63 17.45
C PHE A 339 -3.13 25.23 16.81
N THR A 340 -2.22 25.03 15.87
CA THR A 340 -1.96 23.74 15.21
C THR A 340 -0.48 23.39 15.27
N MET A 341 -0.15 22.11 15.22
CA MET A 341 1.23 21.65 15.01
C MET A 341 1.48 21.50 13.50
N LEU A 342 2.18 22.45 12.89
CA LEU A 342 2.71 22.32 11.52
C LEU A 342 3.89 21.34 11.51
N GLN A 343 3.87 20.41 10.55
CA GLN A 343 4.82 19.30 10.43
C GLN A 343 5.47 19.32 9.06
N THR A 344 6.81 19.29 9.02
CA THR A 344 7.64 19.47 7.83
C THR A 344 8.75 18.40 7.74
N HIS A 345 9.20 18.11 6.52
CA HIS A 345 10.25 17.13 6.26
C HIS A 345 11.65 17.72 6.50
N ALA A 346 12.28 17.35 7.61
CA ALA A 346 13.58 17.83 8.06
C ALA A 346 14.66 16.74 7.93
N GLY A 347 15.36 16.70 6.79
CA GLY A 347 16.52 15.83 6.60
C GLY A 347 16.25 14.32 6.72
N GLY A 348 15.04 13.88 6.37
CA GLY A 348 14.60 12.48 6.56
C GLY A 348 14.02 12.20 7.96
N GLN A 349 13.74 13.23 8.75
CA GLN A 349 12.91 13.19 9.97
C GLN A 349 11.71 14.15 9.80
N ILE A 350 10.77 14.15 10.76
CA ILE A 350 9.68 15.13 10.81
C ILE A 350 9.97 16.17 11.89
N ALA A 351 9.99 17.45 11.53
CA ALA A 351 10.01 18.55 12.47
C ALA A 351 8.57 19.03 12.72
N GLY A 352 8.17 19.19 13.99
CA GLY A 352 6.86 19.71 14.39
C GLY A 352 6.99 21.05 15.11
N ARG A 353 6.20 22.05 14.73
CA ARG A 353 6.26 23.42 15.27
C ARG A 353 4.84 23.96 15.53
N PRO A 354 4.55 24.57 16.69
CA PRO A 354 3.25 25.18 16.94
C PRO A 354 3.10 26.46 16.10
N MET A 355 2.02 26.55 15.33
CA MET A 355 1.66 27.71 14.52
C MET A 355 0.26 28.18 14.89
N SER A 356 0.06 29.49 14.90
CA SER A 356 -1.25 30.13 15.10
C SER A 356 -2.01 30.16 13.78
N ASN A 357 -3.25 29.65 13.72
CA ASN A 357 -4.15 29.93 12.59
C ASN A 357 -4.75 31.34 12.66
N ASN A 358 -4.41 32.11 13.69
CA ASN A 358 -4.85 33.49 13.94
C ASN A 358 -6.36 33.64 14.17
N GLY A 359 -7.04 32.57 14.59
CA GLY A 359 -8.48 32.57 14.81
C GLY A 359 -9.29 32.59 13.51
N ASP A 360 -8.76 32.01 12.43
CA ASP A 360 -9.48 31.82 11.18
C ASP A 360 -10.65 30.84 11.39
N VAL A 361 -11.88 31.36 11.28
CA VAL A 361 -13.13 30.64 11.58
C VAL A 361 -13.81 30.04 10.35
N ASP A 362 -13.48 30.54 9.16
CA ASP A 362 -14.14 30.19 7.89
C ASP A 362 -13.27 29.22 7.06
N TYR A 363 -12.65 28.25 7.74
CA TYR A 363 -11.74 27.27 7.16
C TYR A 363 -12.37 26.50 5.98
N ASP A 364 -11.82 26.73 4.78
CA ASP A 364 -12.25 26.17 3.50
C ASP A 364 -11.32 25.08 2.94
N GLY A 365 -10.24 24.78 3.68
CA GLY A 365 -9.13 23.94 3.23
C GLY A 365 -7.78 24.62 3.44
N ASP A 366 -7.73 25.95 3.35
CA ASP A 366 -6.49 26.71 3.45
C ASP A 366 -6.08 27.06 4.89
N SER A 367 -4.78 27.31 5.10
CA SER A 367 -4.26 27.81 6.37
C SER A 367 -3.04 28.71 6.17
N TRP A 368 -2.99 29.80 6.92
CA TRP A 368 -2.13 30.96 6.64
C TRP A 368 -1.24 31.28 7.85
N PHE A 369 0.08 31.15 7.69
CA PHE A 369 1.04 31.26 8.79
C PHE A 369 2.20 32.21 8.46
N PHE A 370 2.46 33.21 9.31
CA PHE A 370 3.61 34.10 9.16
C PHE A 370 4.86 33.52 9.83
N THR A 371 6.01 33.66 9.18
CA THR A 371 7.34 33.22 9.64
C THR A 371 8.45 34.10 9.07
N MET A 372 9.71 33.79 9.38
CA MET A 372 10.89 34.45 8.82
C MET A 372 11.63 33.54 7.83
N GLU A 373 12.13 34.14 6.74
CA GLU A 373 12.87 33.50 5.64
C GLU A 373 14.03 32.60 6.11
N GLU A 374 14.78 33.06 7.12
CA GLU A 374 16.00 32.38 7.58
C GLU A 374 15.72 31.10 8.39
N THR A 375 14.46 30.81 8.75
CA THR A 375 14.10 29.63 9.55
C THR A 375 14.35 28.32 8.81
N ASP A 376 14.71 27.26 9.56
CA ASP A 376 14.85 25.93 8.98
C ASP A 376 13.52 25.46 8.34
N MET A 377 12.37 25.87 8.91
CA MET A 377 11.03 25.60 8.38
C MET A 377 10.85 26.07 6.92
N VAL A 378 11.32 27.27 6.56
CA VAL A 378 11.24 27.80 5.19
C VAL A 378 12.17 27.02 4.25
N ARG A 379 13.34 26.58 4.74
CA ARG A 379 14.29 25.76 3.98
C ARG A 379 13.80 24.31 3.78
N GLU A 380 13.13 23.74 4.77
CA GLU A 380 12.44 22.45 4.72
C GLU A 380 11.30 22.50 3.69
N ILE A 381 10.38 23.46 3.78
CA ILE A 381 9.26 23.62 2.83
C ILE A 381 9.75 23.90 1.40
N SER A 382 10.85 24.65 1.24
CA SER A 382 11.48 24.88 -0.07
C SER A 382 12.09 23.61 -0.68
N THR A 383 12.39 22.60 0.14
CA THR A 383 12.98 21.33 -0.28
C THR A 383 11.90 20.27 -0.52
N ASP A 384 10.95 20.15 0.40
CA ASP A 384 9.75 19.32 0.26
C ASP A 384 8.53 20.10 0.80
N PRO A 385 7.65 20.61 -0.08
CA PRO A 385 6.47 21.37 0.31
C PRO A 385 5.31 20.50 0.81
N ASN A 386 5.46 19.17 0.89
CA ASN A 386 4.43 18.33 1.50
C ASN A 386 4.50 18.47 3.03
N VAL A 387 3.39 18.89 3.64
CA VAL A 387 3.30 19.20 5.07
C VAL A 387 2.05 18.57 5.69
N ALA A 388 2.01 18.55 7.02
CA ALA A 388 0.78 18.23 7.74
C ALA A 388 0.52 19.24 8.86
N LEU A 389 -0.76 19.38 9.26
CA LEU A 389 -1.20 20.15 10.41
C LEU A 389 -1.89 19.19 11.39
N SER A 390 -1.62 19.30 12.68
CA SER A 390 -2.34 18.54 13.71
C SER A 390 -2.97 19.48 14.74
N LEU A 391 -4.30 19.54 14.71
CA LEU A 391 -5.16 20.37 15.56
C LEU A 391 -5.78 19.54 16.70
N THR A 392 -6.07 20.19 17.83
CA THR A 392 -6.81 19.56 18.94
C THR A 392 -7.68 20.60 19.63
N GLY A 393 -8.99 20.32 19.71
CA GLY A 393 -9.97 21.18 20.34
C GLY A 393 -9.94 21.15 21.87
N SER A 394 -10.71 22.05 22.47
CA SER A 394 -10.92 22.06 23.91
C SER A 394 -11.71 20.83 24.38
N LYS A 395 -11.37 20.31 25.56
CA LYS A 395 -12.13 19.22 26.20
C LYS A 395 -13.54 19.67 26.55
N SER A 396 -14.52 18.81 26.34
CA SER A 396 -15.91 19.09 26.73
C SER A 396 -16.05 19.13 28.26
N LEU A 397 -16.82 20.11 28.76
CA LEU A 397 -17.22 20.19 30.18
C LEU A 397 -18.02 18.97 30.65
N LEU A 398 -18.61 18.21 29.73
CA LEU A 398 -19.36 16.97 30.00
C LEU A 398 -18.50 15.69 29.87
N GLY A 399 -17.17 15.83 29.78
CA GLY A 399 -16.24 14.69 29.80
C GLY A 399 -16.09 13.95 28.46
N LYS A 400 -16.77 14.36 27.39
CA LYS A 400 -16.47 13.89 26.03
C LYS A 400 -15.00 14.18 25.66
N PRO A 401 -14.33 13.30 24.89
CA PRO A 401 -13.04 13.62 24.28
C PRO A 401 -13.11 14.92 23.45
N PRO A 402 -11.99 15.63 23.28
CA PRO A 402 -11.94 16.79 22.38
C PRO A 402 -11.99 16.33 20.91
N LEU A 403 -12.32 17.27 20.02
CA LEU A 403 -12.06 17.11 18.59
C LEU A 403 -10.54 16.99 18.35
N PHE A 404 -10.12 16.04 17.52
CA PHE A 404 -8.79 16.03 16.90
C PHE A 404 -8.97 16.17 15.39
N VAL A 405 -8.07 16.89 14.72
CA VAL A 405 -8.05 16.98 13.25
C VAL A 405 -6.62 16.92 12.75
N HIS A 406 -6.34 16.02 11.80
CA HIS A 406 -5.09 15.94 11.08
C HIS A 406 -5.32 16.35 9.62
N VAL A 407 -4.61 17.38 9.16
CA VAL A 407 -4.65 17.88 7.79
C VAL A 407 -3.38 17.44 7.08
N GLN A 408 -3.51 16.84 5.90
CA GLN A 408 -2.42 16.66 4.94
C GLN A 408 -2.57 17.73 3.86
N GLY A 409 -1.46 18.37 3.46
CA GLY A 409 -1.52 19.48 2.53
C GLY A 409 -0.19 19.82 1.90
N ARG A 410 -0.22 20.84 1.04
CA ARG A 410 0.94 21.36 0.32
C ARG A 410 1.17 22.82 0.69
N ALA A 411 2.39 23.12 1.12
CA ALA A 411 2.82 24.46 1.49
C ALA A 411 3.38 25.25 0.30
N ALA A 412 3.04 26.53 0.22
CA ALA A 412 3.63 27.53 -0.65
C ALA A 412 4.23 28.68 0.17
N LEU A 413 5.33 29.25 -0.31
CA LEU A 413 6.11 30.29 0.39
C LEU A 413 5.96 31.64 -0.31
N ILE A 414 5.01 32.44 0.18
CA ILE A 414 4.59 33.70 -0.40
C ILE A 414 5.43 34.84 0.17
N ARG A 415 5.98 35.65 -0.74
CA ARG A 415 6.84 36.82 -0.46
C ARG A 415 6.24 38.12 -1.01
N ASP A 416 5.01 38.06 -1.51
CA ASP A 416 4.28 39.23 -1.98
C ASP A 416 3.60 39.96 -0.81
N ARG A 417 3.92 41.26 -0.66
CA ARG A 417 3.34 42.09 0.40
C ARG A 417 1.85 42.36 0.21
N GLY A 418 1.34 42.35 -1.03
CA GLY A 418 -0.08 42.55 -1.31
C GLY A 418 -0.94 41.42 -0.75
N THR A 419 -0.45 40.18 -0.86
CA THR A 419 -1.05 38.98 -0.29
C THR A 419 -0.88 38.96 1.23
N MET A 420 0.33 39.28 1.75
CA MET A 420 0.55 39.41 3.20
C MET A 420 -0.43 40.38 3.86
N ALA A 421 -0.73 41.52 3.22
CA ALA A 421 -1.68 42.51 3.73
C ALA A 421 -3.14 42.03 3.77
N GLN A 422 -3.53 41.03 2.97
CA GLN A 422 -4.87 40.45 2.98
C GLN A 422 -5.08 39.49 4.17
N HIS A 423 -4.03 38.78 4.60
CA HIS A 423 -4.07 37.85 5.73
C HIS A 423 -3.51 38.45 7.04
N TRP A 424 -3.25 39.77 7.09
CA TRP A 424 -2.67 40.41 8.26
C TRP A 424 -3.72 40.69 9.35
N VAL A 425 -3.53 40.10 10.54
CA VAL A 425 -4.30 40.47 11.74
C VAL A 425 -3.42 41.26 12.72
N LYS A 426 -4.04 42.18 13.46
CA LYS A 426 -3.32 43.12 14.32
C LYS A 426 -2.42 42.45 15.37
N ASP A 427 -2.85 41.32 15.93
CA ASP A 427 -2.13 40.65 17.01
C ASP A 427 -0.75 40.08 16.57
N LEU A 428 -0.49 40.01 15.25
CA LEU A 428 0.82 39.71 14.70
C LEU A 428 1.87 40.81 14.94
N GLU A 429 1.44 42.07 15.18
CA GLU A 429 2.34 43.20 15.53
C GLU A 429 3.19 42.90 16.78
N ARG A 430 2.71 42.01 17.66
CA ARG A 430 3.45 41.52 18.85
C ARG A 430 4.70 40.71 18.51
N TRP A 431 4.73 40.08 17.34
CA TRP A 431 5.85 39.24 16.86
C TRP A 431 6.64 39.93 15.74
N PHE A 432 5.99 40.85 15.02
CA PHE A 432 6.51 41.52 13.84
C PHE A 432 6.18 43.03 13.92
N GLU A 433 6.98 43.77 14.71
CA GLU A 433 6.74 45.19 15.05
C GLU A 433 6.61 46.13 13.83
N GLN A 434 7.15 45.73 12.68
CA GLN A 434 7.13 46.51 11.42
C GLN A 434 6.00 46.06 10.47
N GLY A 435 5.06 45.23 10.95
CA GLY A 435 3.93 44.74 10.17
C GLY A 435 4.37 43.93 8.95
N VAL A 436 3.60 44.02 7.85
CA VAL A 436 3.94 43.41 6.56
C VAL A 436 5.23 43.94 5.91
N GLU A 437 5.79 45.06 6.40
CA GLU A 437 7.07 45.58 5.91
C GLU A 437 8.29 44.88 6.53
N THR A 438 8.10 44.11 7.62
CA THR A 438 9.17 43.41 8.36
C THR A 438 10.17 42.70 7.41
N PRO A 439 11.47 43.03 7.47
CA PRO A 439 12.47 42.45 6.58
C PRO A 439 12.58 40.92 6.74
N GLY A 440 12.49 40.18 5.64
CA GLY A 440 12.56 38.71 5.65
C GLY A 440 11.30 38.01 6.15
N LEU A 441 10.18 38.72 6.29
CA LEU A 441 8.86 38.11 6.56
C LEU A 441 8.43 37.22 5.38
N VAL A 442 7.86 36.06 5.69
CA VAL A 442 7.30 35.10 4.72
C VAL A 442 5.91 34.66 5.20
N LEU A 443 4.97 34.56 4.26
CA LEU A 443 3.66 33.96 4.49
C LEU A 443 3.67 32.52 3.94
N ILE A 444 3.45 31.54 4.80
CA ILE A 444 3.18 30.17 4.41
C ILE A 444 1.69 30.05 4.14
N HIS A 445 1.34 29.60 2.94
CA HIS A 445 0.00 29.10 2.59
C HIS A 445 0.05 27.58 2.61
N VAL A 446 -0.81 26.92 3.38
CA VAL A 446 -0.97 25.46 3.35
C VAL A 446 -2.36 25.16 2.79
N HIS A 447 -2.41 24.63 1.58
CA HIS A 447 -3.63 24.11 0.98
C HIS A 447 -3.81 22.65 1.39
N ALA A 448 -4.93 22.30 2.04
CA ALA A 448 -5.26 20.92 2.34
C ALA A 448 -5.55 20.10 1.08
N SER A 449 -5.25 18.81 1.14
CA SER A 449 -5.76 17.80 0.19
C SER A 449 -6.54 16.69 0.90
N ARG A 450 -6.41 16.58 2.23
CA ARG A 450 -7.11 15.59 3.05
C ARG A 450 -7.16 16.04 4.50
N LEU A 451 -8.31 15.88 5.14
CA LEU A 451 -8.50 16.00 6.58
C LEU A 451 -9.01 14.67 7.13
N HIS A 452 -8.48 14.25 8.28
CA HIS A 452 -9.03 13.18 9.11
C HIS A 452 -9.41 13.78 10.46
N TYR A 453 -10.64 13.57 10.94
CA TYR A 453 -11.11 14.08 12.22
C TYR A 453 -11.57 12.95 13.16
N TRP A 454 -11.53 13.23 14.46
CA TRP A 454 -12.05 12.39 15.54
C TRP A 454 -12.81 13.29 16.53
N ASP A 455 -14.13 13.12 16.66
CA ASP A 455 -15.02 13.90 17.53
C ASP A 455 -15.70 12.99 18.57
N GLY A 456 -14.94 12.62 19.61
CA GLY A 456 -15.43 11.73 20.65
C GLY A 456 -15.32 10.25 20.28
N GLU A 457 -16.41 9.67 19.78
CA GLU A 457 -16.48 8.29 19.27
C GLU A 457 -16.72 8.26 17.74
N ASP A 458 -17.08 9.39 17.15
CA ASP A 458 -17.21 9.57 15.70
C ASP A 458 -15.84 9.90 15.10
N GLU A 459 -15.51 9.32 13.94
CA GLU A 459 -14.32 9.70 13.14
C GLU A 459 -14.72 9.90 11.67
N GLY A 460 -13.82 10.40 10.83
CA GLY A 460 -14.08 10.51 9.40
C GLY A 460 -13.02 11.25 8.62
N GLU A 461 -13.16 11.19 7.29
CA GLU A 461 -12.21 11.76 6.34
C GLU A 461 -12.93 12.69 5.35
N ILE A 462 -12.25 13.78 4.98
CA ILE A 462 -12.70 14.78 4.01
C ILE A 462 -11.55 14.99 3.01
N VAL A 463 -11.85 14.93 1.71
CA VAL A 463 -10.94 15.35 0.63
C VAL A 463 -11.36 16.75 0.17
N VAL A 464 -10.38 17.56 -0.22
CA VAL A 464 -10.52 18.97 -0.62
C VAL A 464 -10.04 19.13 -2.07
#